data_AF-A0A180EUY9-F1
#
_entry.id   AF-A0A180EUY9-F1
#
_cell.length_a   1.000
_cell.length_b   1.000
_cell.length_c   1.000
_cell.angle_alpha   90.00
_cell.angle_beta   90.00
_cell.angle_gamma   90.00
#
_symmetry.space_group_name_H-M   'P 1'
#
loop_
_entity.id
_entity.type
_entity.pdbx_description
1 polymer ?
#
loop_
_entity_poly.entity_id
_entity_poly.type
_entity_poly.pdbx_seq_one_letter_code
_entity_poly.pdbx_strand_id
1 'polypeptide(L)'
;MTILADKFGYTSMDDCKRDVKRKILGQIEFENKFTGQTEMRDFETSNMKTKEMGEFMNKVSIWASSEYGITLPNPDDLRFEV
;
A
#
# COMPACT_ATOMS: atom_id res chain seq x y z
N MET A 1 8.70 -2.29 0.93
CA MET A 1 8.33 -1.16 0.04
C MET A 1 9.51 -0.47 -0.61
N THR A 2 10.71 -0.53 -0.03
CA THR A 2 11.95 0.01 -0.62
C THR A 2 12.20 -0.49 -2.04
N ILE A 3 11.99 -1.79 -2.30
CA ILE A 3 12.15 -2.40 -3.64
C ILE A 3 11.21 -1.77 -4.67
N LEU A 4 9.95 -1.49 -4.29
CA LEU A 4 8.99 -0.84 -5.18
C LEU A 4 9.36 0.62 -5.41
N ALA A 5 9.74 1.34 -4.34
CA ALA A 5 10.14 2.74 -4.44
C ALA A 5 11.33 2.91 -5.40
N ASP A 6 12.35 2.05 -5.27
CA ASP A 6 13.52 2.02 -6.15
C ASP A 6 13.11 1.70 -7.61
N LYS A 7 12.32 0.64 -7.80
CA LYS A 7 11.89 0.20 -9.14
C LYS A 7 11.03 1.23 -9.87
N PHE A 8 10.21 1.98 -9.16
CA PHE A 8 9.35 3.03 -9.71
C PHE A 8 10.00 4.42 -9.71
N GLY A 9 11.24 4.56 -9.21
CA GLY A 9 11.95 5.84 -9.17
C GLY A 9 11.38 6.85 -8.16
N TYR A 10 10.71 6.39 -7.10
CA TYR A 10 10.24 7.29 -6.03
C TYR A 10 11.42 7.76 -5.18
N THR A 11 11.54 9.08 -5.05
CA THR A 11 12.47 9.73 -4.11
C THR A 11 11.96 9.69 -2.66
N SER A 12 10.66 9.50 -2.48
CA SER A 12 9.98 9.46 -1.18
C SER A 12 9.24 8.13 -1.00
N MET A 13 9.61 7.40 0.06
CA MET A 13 8.96 6.13 0.36
C MET A 13 7.49 6.31 0.78
N ASP A 14 7.14 7.47 1.31
CA ASP A 14 5.76 7.83 1.66
C ASP A 14 4.89 8.06 0.41
N ASP A 15 5.43 8.64 -0.66
CA ASP A 15 4.72 8.75 -1.93
C ASP A 15 4.51 7.37 -2.56
N CYS A 16 5.54 6.52 -2.59
CA CYS A 16 5.39 5.14 -3.04
C CYS A 16 4.33 4.37 -2.23
N LYS A 17 4.34 4.53 -0.91
CA LYS A 17 3.31 3.96 -0.02
C LYS A 17 1.92 4.43 -0.40
N ARG A 18 1.74 5.74 -0.60
CA ARG A 18 0.44 6.34 -0.92
C ARG A 18 -0.10 5.79 -2.24
N ASP A 19 0.72 5.78 -3.29
CA ASP A 19 0.29 5.35 -4.61
C ASP A 19 -0.01 3.84 -4.67
N VAL A 20 0.80 3.02 -3.99
CA VAL A 20 0.51 1.58 -3.85
C VAL A 20 -0.79 1.35 -3.07
N LYS A 21 -1.02 2.11 -1.97
CA LYS A 21 -2.29 2.05 -1.23
C LYS A 21 -3.47 2.41 -2.12
N ARG A 22 -3.40 3.51 -2.88
CA ARG A 22 -4.45 3.91 -3.83
C ARG A 22 -4.69 2.85 -4.90
N LYS A 23 -3.64 2.22 -5.41
CA LYS A 23 -3.76 1.18 -6.44
C LYS A 23 -4.43 -0.09 -5.94
N ILE A 24 -4.13 -0.51 -4.71
CA ILE A 24 -4.59 -1.80 -4.17
C ILE A 24 -5.88 -1.69 -3.35
N LEU A 25 -5.99 -0.66 -2.51
CA LEU A 25 -7.13 -0.43 -1.62
C LEU A 25 -8.14 0.56 -2.21
N GLY A 26 -7.76 1.30 -3.25
CA GLY A 26 -8.57 2.38 -3.79
C GLY A 26 -8.56 3.61 -2.89
N GLN A 27 -9.49 4.51 -3.19
CA GLN A 27 -9.83 5.65 -2.36
C GLN A 27 -11.27 5.49 -1.90
N ILE A 28 -11.58 6.01 -0.72
CA ILE A 28 -12.93 6.01 -0.19
C ILE A 28 -13.52 7.40 -0.32
N GLU A 29 -14.77 7.45 -0.78
CA GLU A 29 -15.57 8.67 -0.76
C GLU A 29 -15.99 8.93 0.68
N PHE A 30 -15.77 10.16 1.14
CA PHE A 30 -16.30 10.63 2.40
C PHE A 30 -17.03 11.95 2.17
N GLU A 31 -18.18 12.09 2.82
CA GLU A 31 -18.89 13.36 2.84
C GLU A 31 -18.28 14.25 3.91
N ASN A 32 -17.72 15.38 3.50
CA ASN A 32 -17.25 16.37 4.44
C ASN A 32 -18.44 17.11 5.04
N LYS A 33 -18.75 16.78 6.30
CA LYS A 33 -19.86 17.37 7.05
C LYS A 33 -19.77 18.89 7.21
N PHE A 34 -18.60 19.49 7.02
CA PHE A 34 -18.41 20.94 7.13
C PHE A 34 -18.62 21.68 5.81
N THR A 35 -18.26 21.06 4.68
CA THR A 35 -18.39 21.68 3.35
C THR A 35 -19.59 21.15 2.55
N GLY A 36 -20.17 20.02 2.98
CA GLY A 36 -21.22 19.29 2.27
C GLY A 36 -20.75 18.63 0.97
N GLN A 37 -19.42 18.56 0.74
CA GLN A 37 -18.85 18.03 -0.48
C GLN A 37 -18.36 16.60 -0.29
N THR A 38 -18.54 15.78 -1.32
CA THR A 38 -17.91 14.46 -1.40
C THR A 38 -16.43 14.63 -1.73
N GLU A 39 -15.57 14.20 -0.82
CA GLU A 39 -14.13 14.22 -0.96
C GLU A 39 -13.57 12.79 -1.00
N MET A 40 -12.46 12.61 -1.72
CA MET A 40 -11.77 11.33 -1.82
C MET A 40 -10.64 11.27 -0.79
N ARG A 41 -10.67 10.29 0.11
CA ARG A 41 -9.62 10.08 1.10
C ARG A 41 -8.89 8.76 0.86
N ASP A 42 -7.59 8.79 1.09
CA ASP A 42 -6.75 7.58 1.07
C ASP A 42 -7.10 6.66 2.23
N PHE A 43 -7.11 5.36 1.96
CA PHE A 43 -7.35 4.37 3.02
C PHE A 43 -6.24 4.43 4.07
N GLU A 44 -6.63 4.59 5.33
CA GLU A 44 -5.70 4.74 6.44
C GLU A 44 -5.28 3.37 6.97
N THR A 45 -4.18 2.85 6.45
CA THR A 45 -3.63 1.53 6.83
C THR A 45 -3.21 1.45 8.29
N SER A 46 -3.03 2.58 8.98
CA SER A 46 -2.70 2.64 10.41
C SER A 46 -3.80 2.07 11.31
N ASN A 47 -5.06 2.04 10.82
CA ASN A 47 -6.20 1.50 11.55
C ASN A 47 -6.56 0.07 11.13
N MET A 48 -5.81 -0.52 10.19
CA MET A 48 -6.05 -1.90 9.75
C MET A 48 -5.64 -2.90 10.83
N LYS A 49 -6.45 -3.95 11.00
CA LYS A 49 -6.03 -5.10 11.82
C LYS A 49 -4.86 -5.81 11.16
N THR A 50 -4.03 -6.51 11.95
CA THR A 50 -2.89 -7.29 11.44
C THR A 50 -3.30 -8.25 10.30
N LYS A 51 -4.51 -8.83 10.38
CA LYS A 51 -5.06 -9.68 9.33
C LYS A 51 -5.31 -8.91 8.02
N GLU A 52 -5.95 -7.74 8.11
CA GLU A 52 -6.23 -6.89 6.94
C GLU A 52 -4.94 -6.36 6.31
N MET A 53 -3.95 -6.02 7.14
CA MET A 53 -2.62 -5.64 6.69
C MET A 53 -1.90 -6.80 5.98
N GLY A 54 -2.05 -8.03 6.48
CA GLY A 54 -1.53 -9.23 5.83
C GLY A 54 -2.17 -9.47 4.46
N GLU A 55 -3.50 -9.33 4.36
CA GLU A 55 -4.21 -9.42 3.07
C GLU A 55 -3.80 -8.30 2.10
N PHE A 56 -3.61 -7.08 2.59
CA PHE A 56 -3.08 -5.97 1.80
C PHE A 56 -1.69 -6.29 1.24
N MET A 57 -0.75 -6.73 2.08
CA MET A 57 0.60 -7.08 1.65
C MET A 57 0.61 -8.22 0.63
N ASN A 58 -0.28 -9.21 0.79
CA ASN A 58 -0.44 -10.29 -0.19
C ASN A 58 -0.91 -9.76 -1.55
N LYS A 59 -1.93 -8.87 -1.56
CA LYS A 59 -2.39 -8.21 -2.78
C LYS A 59 -1.31 -7.37 -3.44
N VAL A 60 -0.51 -6.63 -2.66
CA VAL A 60 0.63 -5.86 -3.17
C VAL A 60 1.67 -6.79 -3.80
N SER A 61 1.96 -7.95 -3.19
CA SER A 61 2.90 -8.95 -3.72
C SER A 61 2.41 -9.56 -5.04
N ILE A 62 1.13 -9.97 -5.10
CA ILE A 62 0.52 -10.48 -6.33
C ILE A 62 0.56 -9.42 -7.43
N TRP A 63 0.19 -8.18 -7.13
CA TRP A 63 0.23 -7.08 -8.08
C TRP A 63 1.64 -6.79 -8.58
N ALA A 64 2.61 -6.68 -7.67
CA ALA A 64 4.00 -6.39 -8.03
C ALA A 64 4.63 -7.52 -8.87
N SER A 65 4.32 -8.78 -8.54
CA SER A 65 4.77 -9.95 -9.30
C SER A 65 4.10 -10.04 -10.67
N SER A 66 2.77 -9.84 -10.73
CA SER A 66 2.00 -9.92 -11.98
C SER A 66 2.34 -8.81 -12.98
N GLU A 67 2.46 -7.57 -12.52
CA GLU A 67 2.60 -6.40 -13.41
C GLU A 67 4.06 -6.05 -13.70
N TYR A 68 4.97 -6.35 -12.76
CA TYR A 68 6.36 -5.90 -12.84
C TYR A 68 7.39 -7.02 -12.66
N GLY A 69 6.96 -8.26 -12.42
CA GLY A 69 7.84 -9.38 -12.14
C GLY A 69 8.65 -9.21 -10.84
N ILE A 70 8.16 -8.39 -9.90
CA ILE A 70 8.85 -8.10 -8.64
C ILE A 70 8.35 -9.04 -7.56
N THR A 71 9.25 -9.84 -7.00
CA THR A 71 8.97 -10.62 -5.79
C THR A 71 9.24 -9.76 -4.56
N LEU A 72 8.19 -9.47 -3.80
CA LEU A 72 8.35 -8.80 -2.51
C LEU A 72 8.74 -9.82 -1.43
N PRO A 73 9.72 -9.51 -0.56
CA PRO A 73 10.03 -10.35 0.57
C PRO A 73 8.82 -10.39 1.51
N ASN A 74 8.45 -11.59 1.94
CA ASN A 74 7.40 -11.75 2.92
C ASN A 74 7.85 -11.16 4.27
N PRO A 75 6.93 -10.60 5.07
CA PRO A 75 7.27 -10.14 6.42
C PRO A 75 7.79 -11.27 7.33
N ASP A 76 7.42 -12.53 7.06
CA ASP A 76 8.00 -13.71 7.73
C ASP A 76 9.42 -14.06 7.23
N ASP A 77 9.79 -13.66 6.02
CA ASP A 77 11.12 -13.87 5.43
C ASP A 77 12.17 -12.94 6.07
N LEU A 78 11.74 -11.74 6.47
CA LEU A 78 12.55 -10.75 7.18
C LEU A 78 12.97 -11.17 8.61
N ARG A 79 12.54 -12.34 9.10
CA ARG A 79 12.93 -12.87 10.42
C ARG A 79 14.23 -13.67 10.41
N PHE A 80 14.84 -13.91 9.25
CA PHE A 80 16.06 -14.70 9.14
C PHE A 80 17.22 -13.91 8.55
N GLU A 81 17.72 -12.93 9.29
CA GLU A 81 19.14 -12.57 9.25
C GLU A 81 19.62 -12.44 10.71
N VAL A 82 20.29 -13.49 11.19
CA VAL A 82 21.14 -13.51 12.39
C VAL A 82 22.59 -13.72 11.99
#